data_AF-A0A563CJS1-F1
#
_entry.id   AF-A0A563CJS1-F1
#
_cell.length_a   1.000
_cell.length_b   1.000
_cell.length_c   1.000
_cell.angle_alpha   90.00
_cell.angle_beta   90.00
_cell.angle_gamma   90.00
#
_symmetry.space_group_name_H-M   'P 1'
#
loop_
_entity.id
_entity.type
_entity.pdbx_description
1 polymer ?
#
loop_
_entity_poly.entity_id
_entity_poly.type
_entity_poly.pdbx_seq_one_letter_code
_entity_poly.pdbx_strand_id
1 'polypeptide(L)'
;MVYNPNKLNSPSGSELPKKIMALIGAAAFALGAAGCNGETHSEPTPDTTTSTAQETQNPISTLSPTPSPEASTTKTEKDIPQEIIDKYKDIDLSDIRGLLEKEKSGEEVSYNEWRAKLVDLVNKTTSDENAKVVTDENGLIKTTHDNLTKDMNSATLNSIYFILYTGAIYKDSQLHSYPFSAEESEMLKNNVLNMTTGQANSLLKALLEPGKDNYASLFNITPSDLILTVKFTSSGKKNGSYPTYAFDPSYKTDKCSVAGDIADCKTEGYPRRGVDTPETQMIVNVEHANSKGELTSTDVVARAFTDGALPEDVSDLDKPGFEPANKVWYDNRFSFGNEEIFATATLGGFSKLTKESFDKEFLIQNGKIVAPSDIPEIDKPEN
;
A
#
# COMPACT_ATOMS: atom_id res chain seq x y z
N MET A 1 -41.01 -40.00 8.52
CA MET A 1 -39.93 -40.77 9.19
C MET A 1 -38.97 -39.75 9.79
N VAL A 2 -38.66 -39.96 11.07
CA VAL A 2 -37.99 -39.01 11.97
C VAL A 2 -36.47 -38.97 11.70
N TYR A 3 -35.90 -37.77 11.70
CA TYR A 3 -34.47 -37.47 11.59
C TYR A 3 -33.79 -37.56 12.96
N ASN A 4 -32.58 -38.12 13.03
CA ASN A 4 -31.76 -38.18 14.26
C ASN A 4 -30.26 -38.01 13.93
N PRO A 5 -29.64 -36.84 14.19
CA PRO A 5 -28.20 -36.63 14.05
C PRO A 5 -27.54 -36.64 15.43
N ASN A 6 -27.23 -37.82 15.97
CA ASN A 6 -26.34 -37.92 17.12
C ASN A 6 -25.49 -39.18 16.99
N LYS A 7 -24.34 -39.04 16.34
CA LYS A 7 -23.19 -39.90 16.60
C LYS A 7 -21.90 -39.15 16.29
N LEU A 8 -21.35 -38.55 17.35
CA LEU A 8 -19.91 -38.31 17.49
C LEU A 8 -19.18 -39.63 17.24
N ASN A 9 -18.10 -39.58 16.47
CA ASN A 9 -16.97 -40.50 16.61
C ASN A 9 -15.71 -39.79 16.08
N SER A 10 -14.95 -39.23 17.00
CA SER A 10 -13.53 -38.99 16.82
C SER A 10 -12.77 -40.32 16.88
N PRO A 11 -11.63 -40.44 16.18
CA PRO A 11 -10.48 -41.12 16.75
C PRO A 11 -9.29 -40.17 16.88
N SER A 12 -8.75 -40.17 18.09
CA SER A 12 -7.47 -39.59 18.48
C SER A 12 -6.32 -40.55 18.12
N GLY A 13 -5.16 -39.97 17.78
CA GLY A 13 -3.83 -40.61 17.71
C GLY A 13 -3.50 -41.17 16.32
N SER A 14 -2.30 -41.06 15.77
CA SER A 14 -1.02 -40.50 16.20
C SER A 14 -0.06 -40.62 15.00
N GLU A 15 0.88 -39.68 14.86
CA GLU A 15 2.29 -39.86 14.47
C GLU A 15 2.83 -38.76 13.56
N LEU A 16 3.95 -38.21 14.01
CA LEU A 16 4.71 -37.09 13.46
C LEU A 16 6.02 -37.69 12.93
N PRO A 17 6.39 -37.48 11.66
CA PRO A 17 7.79 -37.62 11.27
C PRO A 17 8.35 -36.35 10.61
N LYS A 18 9.28 -35.76 11.35
CA LYS A 18 10.56 -35.13 10.97
C LYS A 18 10.94 -35.06 9.47
N LYS A 19 11.43 -33.86 9.11
CA LYS A 19 12.60 -33.53 8.27
C LYS A 19 12.61 -33.92 6.79
N ILE A 20 12.55 -32.92 5.91
CA ILE A 20 13.32 -32.78 4.65
C ILE A 20 13.55 -31.26 4.45
N MET A 21 14.65 -30.67 4.93
CA MET A 21 15.94 -30.41 4.24
C MET A 21 15.81 -29.85 2.82
N ALA A 22 16.33 -28.62 2.69
CA ALA A 22 16.44 -27.80 1.50
C ALA A 22 17.14 -28.48 0.30
N LEU A 23 16.72 -28.11 -0.90
CA LEU A 23 17.57 -28.10 -2.08
C LEU A 23 17.21 -26.89 -2.98
N ILE A 24 18.01 -25.83 -2.87
CA ILE A 24 18.15 -24.77 -3.87
C ILE A 24 19.17 -25.28 -4.91
N GLY A 25 18.88 -25.11 -6.21
CA GLY A 25 19.89 -25.38 -7.25
C GLY A 25 19.42 -25.41 -8.71
N ALA A 26 19.29 -24.21 -9.29
CA ALA A 26 19.72 -23.80 -10.64
C ALA A 26 19.09 -24.39 -11.94
N ALA A 27 18.34 -23.49 -12.62
CA ALA A 27 18.44 -23.03 -14.01
C ALA A 27 18.45 -24.01 -15.22
N ALA A 28 17.52 -23.80 -16.17
CA ALA A 28 17.81 -23.11 -17.45
C ALA A 28 16.63 -23.20 -18.45
N PHE A 29 16.12 -22.06 -18.92
CA PHE A 29 15.43 -21.95 -20.21
C PHE A 29 16.04 -20.77 -20.98
N ALA A 30 16.69 -21.09 -22.11
CA ALA A 30 17.33 -20.14 -23.01
C ALA A 30 16.42 -19.86 -24.21
N LEU A 31 16.29 -18.59 -24.57
CA LEU A 31 15.86 -18.13 -25.90
C LEU A 31 17.05 -17.39 -26.53
N GLY A 32 17.29 -17.64 -27.82
CA GLY A 32 17.85 -16.61 -28.70
C GLY A 32 19.03 -16.99 -29.58
N ALA A 33 18.69 -17.20 -30.86
CA ALA A 33 19.39 -16.70 -32.05
C ALA A 33 20.70 -17.34 -32.53
N ALA A 34 20.64 -17.71 -33.81
CA ALA A 34 21.73 -18.07 -34.68
C ALA A 34 22.58 -16.86 -35.10
N GLY A 35 23.86 -17.08 -35.41
CA GLY A 35 24.59 -16.28 -36.40
C GLY A 35 26.07 -15.97 -36.11
N CYS A 36 26.94 -16.71 -36.81
CA CYS A 36 28.28 -16.33 -37.29
C CYS A 36 29.52 -16.34 -36.35
N ASN A 37 30.30 -17.41 -36.53
CA ASN A 37 31.76 -17.48 -36.78
C ASN A 37 32.73 -16.52 -36.07
N GLY A 38 33.65 -17.12 -35.33
CA GLY A 38 34.94 -16.53 -35.00
C GLY A 38 35.70 -17.37 -33.97
N GLU A 39 36.53 -18.30 -34.44
CA GLU A 39 37.52 -19.02 -33.63
C GLU A 39 38.40 -18.04 -32.83
N THR A 40 38.83 -18.40 -31.62
CA THR A 40 40.23 -18.72 -31.27
C THR A 40 40.37 -18.88 -29.75
N HIS A 41 41.05 -19.96 -29.36
CA HIS A 41 41.46 -20.32 -28.00
C HIS A 41 42.32 -19.25 -27.29
N SER A 42 42.25 -19.19 -25.96
CA SER A 42 43.37 -19.43 -25.01
C SER A 42 43.07 -18.86 -23.61
N GLU A 43 43.10 -19.72 -22.60
CA GLU A 43 43.40 -19.39 -21.19
C GLU A 43 44.88 -19.78 -20.96
N PRO A 44 45.71 -19.02 -20.17
CA PRO A 44 45.82 -19.22 -18.71
C PRO A 44 46.08 -17.96 -17.84
N THR A 45 45.47 -17.96 -16.64
CA THR A 45 45.93 -17.32 -15.39
C THR A 45 47.24 -18.01 -14.93
N PRO A 46 48.20 -17.44 -14.13
CA PRO A 46 48.02 -16.87 -12.78
C PRO A 46 48.96 -15.65 -12.48
N ASP A 47 48.87 -14.94 -11.35
CA ASP A 47 49.66 -15.26 -10.17
C ASP A 47 49.28 -14.44 -8.93
N THR A 48 49.42 -15.11 -7.79
CA THR A 48 49.26 -14.66 -6.41
C THR A 48 50.62 -14.23 -5.86
N THR A 49 50.72 -13.17 -5.04
CA THR A 49 51.81 -13.07 -4.04
C THR A 49 51.43 -12.26 -2.80
N THR A 50 51.74 -12.90 -1.68
CA THR A 50 51.58 -12.54 -0.26
C THR A 50 52.55 -11.44 0.20
N SER A 51 52.15 -10.60 1.17
CA SER A 51 53.10 -10.00 2.11
C SER A 51 52.47 -9.64 3.47
N THR A 52 53.34 -9.56 4.47
CA THR A 52 53.16 -10.04 5.85
C THR A 52 52.98 -8.92 6.87
N ALA A 53 52.34 -9.25 7.99
CA ALA A 53 52.12 -8.43 9.18
C ALA A 53 53.41 -7.97 9.88
N GLN A 54 53.32 -6.82 10.57
CA GLN A 54 54.16 -6.49 11.73
C GLN A 54 53.31 -5.81 12.82
N GLU A 55 53.22 -6.44 13.99
CA GLU A 55 52.80 -5.85 15.26
C GLU A 55 53.91 -4.96 15.82
N THR A 56 53.56 -3.90 16.55
CA THR A 56 54.46 -3.26 17.53
C THR A 56 53.63 -2.80 18.72
N GLN A 57 54.08 -3.18 19.92
CA GLN A 57 53.43 -2.94 21.20
C GLN A 57 53.64 -1.51 21.76
N ASN A 58 52.71 -1.15 22.66
CA ASN A 58 52.49 0.09 23.41
C ASN A 58 53.72 0.73 24.10
N PRO A 59 53.56 1.98 24.58
CA PRO A 59 53.34 2.11 26.02
C PRO A 59 52.15 3.01 26.43
N ILE A 60 51.54 2.62 27.55
CA ILE A 60 50.48 3.31 28.29
C ILE A 60 50.95 4.70 28.73
N SER A 61 50.12 5.72 28.54
CA SER A 61 50.11 6.92 29.39
C SER A 61 48.68 7.38 29.60
N THR A 62 48.24 7.20 30.85
CA THR A 62 47.08 7.81 31.48
C THR A 62 47.18 9.33 31.38
N LEU A 63 46.14 10.00 30.87
CA LEU A 63 45.68 11.33 31.28
C LEU A 63 44.41 11.64 30.47
N SER A 64 43.26 11.72 31.15
CA SER A 64 41.99 12.18 30.58
C SER A 64 42.08 13.65 30.17
N PRO A 65 41.55 14.04 29.00
CA PRO A 65 41.03 15.37 28.78
C PRO A 65 39.51 15.33 28.53
N THR A 66 38.83 16.20 29.25
CA THR A 66 37.47 16.70 29.07
C THR A 66 37.01 16.72 27.60
N PRO A 67 35.79 16.27 27.26
CA PRO A 67 35.31 16.34 25.88
C PRO A 67 35.04 17.82 25.52
N SER A 68 35.86 18.34 24.61
CA SER A 68 35.55 19.56 23.84
C SER A 68 34.54 19.19 22.75
N PRO A 69 33.41 19.90 22.59
CA PRO A 69 32.42 19.59 21.58
C PRO A 69 32.87 20.18 20.24
N GLU A 70 33.89 19.59 19.63
CA GLU A 70 34.33 19.98 18.28
C GLU A 70 35.18 18.85 17.67
N ALA A 71 34.53 17.76 17.27
CA ALA A 71 34.98 16.85 16.21
C ALA A 71 33.99 15.69 16.04
N SER A 72 33.05 15.81 15.09
CA SER A 72 32.64 14.70 14.22
C SER A 72 31.64 15.19 13.18
N THR A 73 32.09 16.02 12.24
CA THR A 73 31.37 16.28 10.99
C THR A 73 32.15 15.64 9.85
N THR A 74 31.98 14.33 9.70
CA THR A 74 32.23 13.66 8.42
C THR A 74 31.31 14.31 7.39
N LYS A 75 31.92 14.75 6.28
CA LYS A 75 31.31 15.54 5.22
C LYS A 75 30.02 14.91 4.68
N THR A 76 29.05 15.79 4.40
CA THR A 76 27.78 15.60 3.66
C THR A 76 26.55 15.15 4.44
N GLU A 77 26.37 15.60 5.68
CA GLU A 77 25.00 15.80 6.18
C GLU A 77 24.45 17.05 5.48
N LYS A 78 23.54 16.85 4.52
CA LYS A 78 22.74 17.94 3.95
C LYS A 78 22.09 18.64 5.14
N ASP A 79 22.14 19.97 5.22
CA ASP A 79 21.50 20.71 6.32
C ASP A 79 19.98 20.50 6.20
N ILE A 80 19.44 19.47 6.86
CA ILE A 80 18.02 19.11 6.79
C ILE A 80 17.27 20.24 7.49
N PRO A 81 16.32 20.92 6.82
CA PRO A 81 15.58 22.01 7.46
C PRO A 81 14.90 21.54 8.74
N GLN A 82 14.97 22.32 9.81
CA GLN A 82 14.36 21.97 11.10
C GLN A 82 12.85 21.70 10.96
N GLU A 83 12.16 22.40 10.07
CA GLU A 83 10.75 22.16 9.74
C GLU A 83 10.49 20.71 9.27
N ILE A 84 11.42 20.16 8.47
CA ILE A 84 11.34 18.78 7.98
C ILE A 84 11.63 17.78 9.10
N ILE A 85 12.56 18.08 10.01
CA ILE A 85 12.81 17.24 11.19
C ILE A 85 11.57 17.23 12.10
N ASP A 86 11.02 18.42 12.37
CA ASP A 86 9.88 18.59 13.27
C ASP A 86 8.62 17.89 12.75
N LYS A 87 8.45 17.83 11.42
CA LYS A 87 7.35 17.15 10.75
C LYS A 87 7.28 15.64 11.01
N TYR A 88 8.43 14.99 11.28
CA TYR A 88 8.50 13.53 11.48
C TYR A 88 8.90 13.12 12.90
N LYS A 89 9.12 14.07 13.81
CA LYS A 89 9.62 13.80 15.18
C LYS A 89 8.69 12.92 16.01
N ASP A 90 7.38 13.03 15.78
CA ASP A 90 6.34 12.34 16.55
C ASP A 90 5.80 11.09 15.80
N ILE A 91 6.45 10.68 14.71
CA ILE A 91 6.02 9.56 13.87
C ILE A 91 7.00 8.39 14.07
N ASP A 92 6.47 7.24 14.47
CA ASP A 92 7.25 6.01 14.58
C ASP A 92 7.42 5.36 13.20
N LEU A 93 8.60 5.52 12.61
CA LEU A 93 8.98 4.92 11.33
C LEU A 93 9.87 3.68 11.50
N SER A 94 10.05 3.17 12.72
CA SER A 94 10.98 2.07 13.01
C SER A 94 10.59 0.77 12.32
N ASP A 95 9.30 0.42 12.33
CA ASP A 95 8.76 -0.77 11.66
C ASP A 95 8.99 -0.71 10.13
N ILE A 96 8.72 0.44 9.51
CA ILE A 96 8.96 0.65 8.07
C ILE A 96 10.46 0.55 7.76
N ARG A 97 11.32 1.15 8.59
CA ARG A 97 12.78 1.01 8.45
C ARG A 97 13.21 -0.46 8.55
N GLY A 98 12.61 -1.23 9.45
CA GLY A 98 12.85 -2.67 9.56
C GLY A 98 12.54 -3.43 8.26
N LEU A 99 11.41 -3.14 7.61
CA LEU A 99 11.08 -3.75 6.32
C LEU A 99 12.06 -3.35 5.20
N LEU A 100 12.45 -2.07 5.15
CA LEU A 100 13.42 -1.59 4.18
C LEU A 100 14.80 -2.24 4.34
N GLU A 101 15.27 -2.44 5.58
CA GLU A 101 16.53 -3.13 5.84
C GLU A 101 16.47 -4.62 5.46
N LYS A 102 15.33 -5.30 5.70
CA LYS A 102 15.11 -6.66 5.22
C LYS A 102 15.26 -6.74 3.70
N GLU A 103 14.56 -5.88 2.95
CA GLU A 103 14.63 -5.87 1.49
C GLU A 103 16.05 -5.60 0.98
N LYS A 104 16.76 -4.62 1.56
CA LYS A 104 18.16 -4.34 1.20
C LYS A 104 19.09 -5.52 1.45
N SER A 105 18.83 -6.30 2.50
CA SER A 105 19.61 -7.49 2.83
C SER A 105 19.28 -8.68 1.91
N GLY A 106 18.27 -8.55 1.04
CA GLY A 106 17.79 -9.61 0.15
C GLY A 106 16.82 -10.58 0.83
N GLU A 107 16.34 -10.27 2.03
CA GLU A 107 15.25 -11.02 2.68
C GLU A 107 13.93 -10.70 1.95
N GLU A 108 13.15 -11.75 1.66
CA GLU A 108 11.83 -11.60 1.06
C GLU A 108 10.85 -11.05 2.12
N VAL A 109 10.16 -9.97 1.78
CA VAL A 109 9.12 -9.37 2.62
C VAL A 109 7.78 -9.56 1.93
N SER A 110 6.84 -10.21 2.62
CA SER A 110 5.50 -10.47 2.09
C SER A 110 4.68 -9.18 1.92
N TYR A 111 3.66 -9.21 1.06
CA TYR A 111 2.73 -8.09 0.92
C TYR A 111 1.90 -7.89 2.19
N ASN A 112 1.60 -8.98 2.89
CA ASN A 112 0.95 -8.96 4.19
C ASN A 112 1.80 -8.27 5.26
N GLU A 113 3.11 -8.54 5.33
CA GLU A 113 4.02 -7.82 6.24
C GLU A 113 4.01 -6.31 5.96
N TRP A 114 4.13 -5.91 4.69
CA TRP A 114 4.03 -4.50 4.30
C TRP A 114 2.70 -3.88 4.72
N ARG A 115 1.59 -4.56 4.45
CA ARG A 115 0.24 -4.10 4.81
C ARG A 115 0.08 -3.91 6.30
N ALA A 116 0.52 -4.88 7.11
CA ALA A 116 0.45 -4.82 8.56
C ALA A 116 1.17 -3.58 9.11
N LYS A 117 2.38 -3.30 8.61
CA LYS A 117 3.17 -2.15 9.08
C LYS A 117 2.65 -0.81 8.60
N LEU A 118 2.04 -0.74 7.43
CA LEU A 118 1.40 0.49 6.94
C LEU A 118 0.10 0.81 7.68
N VAL A 119 -0.72 -0.21 7.98
CA VAL A 119 -1.91 -0.04 8.83
C VAL A 119 -1.51 0.42 10.22
N ASP A 120 -0.48 -0.19 10.80
CA ASP A 120 0.03 0.18 12.12
C ASP A 120 0.62 1.60 12.15
N LEU A 121 1.36 2.00 11.10
CA LEU A 121 1.82 3.38 10.93
C LEU A 121 0.65 4.37 11.00
N VAL A 122 -0.42 4.11 10.25
CA VAL A 122 -1.61 4.99 10.28
C VAL A 122 -2.26 4.98 11.65
N ASN A 123 -2.51 3.79 12.24
CA ASN A 123 -3.16 3.64 13.54
C ASN A 123 -2.43 4.38 14.67
N LYS A 124 -1.08 4.39 14.64
CA LYS A 124 -0.25 5.09 15.62
C LYS A 124 -0.15 6.60 15.37
N THR A 125 -0.24 7.03 14.10
CA THR A 125 0.00 8.43 13.71
C THR A 125 -1.28 9.27 13.74
N THR A 126 -2.41 8.73 13.28
CA THR A 126 -3.65 9.49 13.17
C THR A 126 -4.40 9.57 14.48
N SER A 127 -5.00 10.73 14.75
CA SER A 127 -5.98 10.91 15.83
C SER A 127 -7.41 10.55 15.41
N ASP A 128 -7.65 10.28 14.11
CA ASP A 128 -8.96 9.91 13.60
C ASP A 128 -9.29 8.44 13.90
N GLU A 129 -10.11 8.22 14.93
CA GLU A 129 -10.59 6.90 15.33
C GLU A 129 -11.36 6.18 14.22
N ASN A 130 -11.97 6.89 13.26
CA ASN A 130 -12.69 6.25 12.15
C ASN A 130 -11.75 5.61 11.13
N ALA A 131 -10.50 6.09 11.07
CA ALA A 131 -9.46 5.55 10.20
C ALA A 131 -8.67 4.40 10.86
N LYS A 132 -8.90 4.12 12.14
CA LYS A 132 -8.21 3.02 12.82
C LYS A 132 -8.79 1.67 12.41
N VAL A 133 -7.90 0.72 12.14
CA VAL A 133 -8.25 -0.62 11.66
C VAL A 133 -7.65 -1.66 12.59
N VAL A 134 -8.42 -2.66 12.96
CA VAL A 134 -7.92 -3.83 13.70
C VAL A 134 -7.60 -4.93 12.69
N THR A 135 -6.35 -5.40 12.69
CA THR A 135 -5.88 -6.48 11.85
C THR A 135 -5.24 -7.59 12.67
N ASP A 136 -5.09 -8.78 12.07
CA ASP A 136 -4.19 -9.80 12.57
C ASP A 136 -2.70 -9.44 12.30
N GLU A 137 -1.79 -10.36 12.64
CA GLU A 137 -0.36 -10.21 12.40
C GLU A 137 0.04 -10.05 10.93
N ASN A 138 -0.83 -10.43 10.00
CA ASN A 138 -0.63 -10.36 8.55
C ASN A 138 -1.29 -9.11 7.93
N GLY A 139 -1.83 -8.21 8.76
CA GLY A 139 -2.51 -7.02 8.26
C GLY A 139 -3.88 -7.32 7.64
N LEU A 140 -4.47 -8.47 7.93
CA LEU A 140 -5.77 -8.89 7.42
C LEU A 140 -6.89 -8.54 8.40
N ILE A 141 -8.01 -8.07 7.87
CA ILE A 141 -9.17 -7.67 8.65
C ILE A 141 -10.13 -8.84 8.76
N LYS A 142 -10.33 -9.36 9.96
CA LYS A 142 -11.36 -10.37 10.20
C LYS A 142 -12.73 -9.71 10.31
N THR A 143 -13.67 -10.09 9.44
CA THR A 143 -14.98 -9.44 9.34
C THR A 143 -16.12 -10.43 9.09
N THR A 144 -17.35 -9.94 9.24
CA THR A 144 -18.61 -10.66 9.00
C THR A 144 -19.45 -9.89 7.99
N HIS A 145 -20.53 -10.52 7.48
CA HIS A 145 -21.47 -9.84 6.59
C HIS A 145 -22.00 -8.51 7.19
N ASP A 146 -22.39 -8.53 8.46
CA ASP A 146 -22.95 -7.37 9.15
C ASP A 146 -21.91 -6.25 9.39
N ASN A 147 -20.65 -6.61 9.59
CA ASN A 147 -19.59 -5.64 9.89
C ASN A 147 -18.81 -5.17 8.66
N LEU A 148 -18.92 -5.85 7.51
CA LEU A 148 -18.12 -5.58 6.32
C LEU A 148 -18.13 -4.10 5.91
N THR A 149 -19.31 -3.46 5.92
CA THR A 149 -19.44 -2.03 5.58
C THR A 149 -18.64 -1.15 6.52
N LYS A 150 -18.73 -1.40 7.83
CA LYS A 150 -18.00 -0.62 8.82
C LYS A 150 -16.50 -0.83 8.66
N ASP A 151 -16.06 -2.09 8.57
CA ASP A 151 -14.65 -2.45 8.54
C ASP A 151 -13.95 -1.95 7.27
N MET A 152 -14.61 -2.09 6.11
CA MET A 152 -14.07 -1.62 4.84
C MET A 152 -14.14 -0.10 4.68
N ASN A 153 -15.06 0.59 5.35
CA ASN A 153 -15.03 2.05 5.43
C ASN A 153 -13.75 2.50 6.16
N SER A 154 -13.51 1.97 7.36
CA SER A 154 -12.29 2.29 8.11
C SER A 154 -11.03 1.89 7.34
N ALA A 155 -11.00 0.72 6.70
CA ALA A 155 -9.87 0.29 5.88
C ALA A 155 -9.61 1.18 4.66
N THR A 156 -10.67 1.67 4.01
CA THR A 156 -10.54 2.60 2.88
C THR A 156 -10.01 3.95 3.34
N LEU A 157 -10.51 4.48 4.46
CA LEU A 157 -10.02 5.74 5.02
C LEU A 157 -8.57 5.63 5.49
N ASN A 158 -8.22 4.53 6.17
CA ASN A 158 -6.84 4.17 6.51
C ASN A 158 -5.96 4.12 5.26
N SER A 159 -6.49 3.59 4.15
CA SER A 159 -5.77 3.53 2.89
C SER A 159 -5.44 4.90 2.32
N ILE A 160 -6.37 5.84 2.43
CA ILE A 160 -6.14 7.23 2.01
C ILE A 160 -5.06 7.87 2.88
N TYR A 161 -5.10 7.64 4.20
CA TYR A 161 -4.08 8.11 5.13
C TYR A 161 -2.69 7.59 4.78
N PHE A 162 -2.49 6.28 4.59
CA PHE A 162 -1.15 5.77 4.29
C PHE A 162 -0.63 6.30 2.95
N ILE A 163 -1.49 6.49 1.94
CA ILE A 163 -1.09 7.09 0.65
C ILE A 163 -0.58 8.52 0.84
N LEU A 164 -1.27 9.33 1.63
CA LEU A 164 -0.87 10.71 1.90
C LEU A 164 0.42 10.77 2.73
N TYR A 165 0.53 9.93 3.76
CA TYR A 165 1.72 9.83 4.61
C TYR A 165 2.95 9.39 3.83
N THR A 166 2.84 8.29 3.09
CA THR A 166 3.96 7.74 2.30
C THR A 166 4.32 8.66 1.13
N GLY A 167 3.36 9.36 0.53
CA GLY A 167 3.65 10.38 -0.47
C GLY A 167 4.39 11.59 0.08
N ALA A 168 4.04 12.05 1.29
CA ALA A 168 4.78 13.12 1.98
C ALA A 168 6.22 12.68 2.35
N ILE A 169 6.35 11.47 2.92
CA ILE A 169 7.64 10.85 3.25
C ILE A 169 8.50 10.73 2.00
N TYR A 170 7.94 10.24 0.90
CA TYR A 170 8.65 10.08 -0.36
C TYR A 170 9.19 11.42 -0.85
N LYS A 171 8.31 12.42 -0.99
CA LYS A 171 8.69 13.76 -1.43
C LYS A 171 9.82 14.35 -0.60
N ASP A 172 9.69 14.36 0.72
CA ASP A 172 10.69 14.97 1.60
C ASP A 172 11.99 14.17 1.60
N SER A 173 11.93 12.85 1.47
CA SER A 173 13.11 11.99 1.34
C SER A 173 13.86 12.23 0.04
N GLN A 174 13.16 12.46 -1.07
CA GLN A 174 13.79 12.83 -2.35
C GLN A 174 14.45 14.21 -2.28
N LEU A 175 13.82 15.17 -1.62
CA LEU A 175 14.33 16.55 -1.53
C LEU A 175 15.43 16.72 -0.48
N HIS A 176 15.37 16.01 0.64
CA HIS A 176 16.18 16.26 1.83
C HIS A 176 16.96 15.03 2.32
N SER A 177 16.75 13.84 1.73
CA SER A 177 17.27 12.58 2.26
C SER A 177 16.81 12.31 3.70
N TYR A 178 15.58 12.73 4.03
CA TYR A 178 14.92 12.55 5.32
C TYR A 178 13.40 12.46 5.16
N PRO A 179 12.68 11.60 5.91
CA PRO A 179 13.15 10.76 7.02
C PRO A 179 13.85 9.45 6.60
N PHE A 180 13.82 9.16 5.30
CA PHE A 180 14.56 8.08 4.68
C PHE A 180 15.53 8.63 3.64
N SER A 181 16.50 7.83 3.24
CA SER A 181 17.30 8.14 2.05
C SER A 181 16.41 8.15 0.80
N ALA A 182 16.88 8.80 -0.27
CA ALA A 182 16.15 8.81 -1.54
C ALA A 182 15.91 7.38 -2.06
N GLU A 183 16.90 6.48 -1.93
CA GLU A 183 16.79 5.08 -2.33
C GLU A 183 15.80 4.30 -1.47
N GLU A 184 15.85 4.46 -0.15
CA GLU A 184 14.89 3.86 0.78
C GLU A 184 13.45 4.29 0.48
N SER A 185 13.25 5.58 0.23
CA SER A 185 11.92 6.09 -0.09
C SER A 185 11.41 5.58 -1.44
N GLU A 186 12.30 5.31 -2.40
CA GLU A 186 11.93 4.71 -3.69
C GLU A 186 11.44 3.27 -3.51
N MET A 187 12.09 2.49 -2.64
CA MET A 187 11.62 1.14 -2.26
C MET A 187 10.25 1.20 -1.58
N LEU A 188 10.07 2.11 -0.62
CA LEU A 188 8.76 2.33 0.04
C LEU A 188 7.69 2.71 -0.99
N LYS A 189 7.97 3.65 -1.90
CA LYS A 189 7.05 4.04 -2.98
C LYS A 189 6.62 2.83 -3.80
N ASN A 190 7.57 2.00 -4.24
CA ASN A 190 7.29 0.85 -5.09
C ASN A 190 6.40 -0.17 -4.37
N ASN A 191 6.66 -0.46 -3.10
CA ASN A 191 5.82 -1.33 -2.29
C ASN A 191 4.41 -0.77 -2.12
N VAL A 192 4.28 0.51 -1.79
CA VAL A 192 2.98 1.21 -1.71
C VAL A 192 2.22 1.13 -3.03
N LEU A 193 2.87 1.40 -4.16
CA LEU A 193 2.25 1.30 -5.48
C LEU A 193 1.80 -0.14 -5.78
N ASN A 194 2.59 -1.16 -5.41
CA ASN A 194 2.24 -2.56 -5.60
C ASN A 194 0.97 -2.97 -4.84
N MET A 195 0.61 -2.28 -3.75
CA MET A 195 -0.66 -2.51 -3.03
C MET A 195 -1.85 -1.73 -3.60
N THR A 196 -1.63 -0.90 -4.62
CA THR A 196 -2.70 -0.20 -5.35
C THR A 196 -2.93 -0.85 -6.72
N THR A 197 -4.03 -0.50 -7.38
CA THR A 197 -4.36 -1.05 -8.70
C THR A 197 -4.98 -0.03 -9.62
N GLY A 198 -5.09 -0.38 -10.90
CA GLY A 198 -5.82 0.38 -11.92
C GLY A 198 -5.47 1.87 -11.97
N GLN A 199 -6.50 2.71 -11.99
CA GLN A 199 -6.38 4.16 -12.11
C GLN A 199 -5.61 4.77 -10.93
N ALA A 200 -5.82 4.27 -9.70
CA ALA A 200 -5.07 4.74 -8.53
C ALA A 200 -3.58 4.52 -8.70
N ASN A 201 -3.15 3.29 -9.06
CA ASN A 201 -1.74 2.98 -9.28
C ASN A 201 -1.12 3.91 -10.34
N SER A 202 -1.77 4.04 -11.50
CA SER A 202 -1.26 4.88 -12.58
C SER A 202 -1.19 6.37 -12.19
N LEU A 203 -2.20 6.90 -11.47
CA LEU A 203 -2.19 8.31 -11.08
C LEU A 203 -1.19 8.57 -9.97
N LEU A 204 -1.13 7.72 -8.94
CA LEU A 204 -0.18 7.87 -7.84
C LEU A 204 1.25 7.83 -8.35
N LYS A 205 1.56 6.91 -9.28
CA LYS A 205 2.86 6.90 -9.96
C LYS A 205 3.16 8.26 -10.59
N ALA A 206 2.21 8.87 -11.29
CA ALA A 206 2.41 10.19 -11.91
C ALA A 206 2.51 11.34 -10.89
N LEU A 207 1.73 11.32 -9.80
CA LEU A 207 1.75 12.35 -8.76
C LEU A 207 3.03 12.33 -7.92
N LEU A 208 3.65 11.15 -7.81
CA LEU A 208 4.91 10.94 -7.12
C LEU A 208 6.12 11.15 -8.03
N GLU A 209 5.95 11.45 -9.32
CA GLU A 209 7.06 11.95 -10.13
C GLU A 209 7.21 13.47 -9.95
N PRO A 210 8.44 14.01 -9.95
CA PRO A 210 8.64 15.46 -9.87
C PRO A 210 8.03 16.14 -11.11
N GLY A 211 7.09 17.04 -10.88
CA GLY A 211 6.49 17.87 -11.93
C GLY A 211 7.41 19.02 -12.36
N LYS A 212 6.92 19.83 -13.31
CA LYS A 212 7.63 21.03 -13.80
C LYS A 212 7.97 22.03 -12.68
N ASP A 213 7.06 22.14 -11.71
CA ASP A 213 7.11 23.12 -10.63
C ASP A 213 7.37 22.48 -9.24
N ASN A 214 7.82 21.20 -9.19
CA ASN A 214 8.02 20.32 -8.01
C ASN A 214 6.92 19.23 -7.85
N TYR A 215 7.01 18.41 -6.79
CA TYR A 215 6.05 17.36 -6.43
C TYR A 215 4.63 17.90 -6.19
N ALA A 216 3.62 17.03 -6.30
CA ALA A 216 2.22 17.41 -6.11
C ALA A 216 1.96 18.00 -4.71
N SER A 217 1.31 19.17 -4.64
CA SER A 217 1.03 19.84 -3.36
C SER A 217 0.13 19.04 -2.43
N LEU A 218 -0.61 18.05 -2.96
CA LEU A 218 -1.41 17.11 -2.16
C LEU A 218 -0.56 16.40 -1.09
N PHE A 219 0.76 16.26 -1.30
CA PHE A 219 1.69 15.67 -0.33
C PHE A 219 2.40 16.71 0.55
N ASN A 220 1.98 17.98 0.52
CA ASN A 220 2.41 19.02 1.44
C ASN A 220 1.55 18.99 2.72
N ILE A 221 1.61 17.85 3.41
CA ILE A 221 0.91 17.59 4.67
C ILE A 221 1.92 17.25 5.76
N THR A 222 1.59 17.54 7.02
CA THR A 222 2.29 17.01 8.20
C THR A 222 1.52 15.79 8.70
N PRO A 223 2.07 14.56 8.68
CA PRO A 223 1.27 13.37 8.93
C PRO A 223 0.59 13.33 10.31
N SER A 224 1.27 13.80 11.36
CA SER A 224 0.72 13.86 12.73
C SER A 224 -0.47 14.82 12.88
N ASP A 225 -0.51 15.85 12.03
CA ASP A 225 -1.52 16.92 12.11
C ASP A 225 -2.66 16.70 11.09
N LEU A 226 -2.51 15.71 10.19
CA LEU A 226 -3.47 15.45 9.13
C LEU A 226 -4.77 14.88 9.70
N ILE A 227 -5.87 15.58 9.46
CA ILE A 227 -7.23 15.11 9.71
C ILE A 227 -8.00 15.12 8.40
N LEU A 228 -8.55 13.97 8.02
CA LEU A 228 -9.37 13.83 6.83
C LEU A 228 -10.84 14.05 7.19
N THR A 229 -11.51 14.95 6.48
CA THR A 229 -12.96 15.13 6.65
C THR A 229 -13.69 14.33 5.58
N VAL A 230 -14.39 13.28 5.99
CA VAL A 230 -15.22 12.47 5.08
C VAL A 230 -16.49 13.24 4.72
N LYS A 231 -16.65 13.61 3.44
CA LYS A 231 -17.85 14.26 2.89
C LYS A 231 -18.87 13.25 2.36
N PHE A 232 -18.40 12.09 1.89
CA PHE A 232 -19.24 11.03 1.37
C PHE A 232 -18.62 9.66 1.57
N THR A 233 -19.47 8.67 1.81
CA THR A 233 -19.15 7.25 1.76
C THR A 233 -20.26 6.52 1.01
N SER A 234 -19.90 5.60 0.12
CA SER A 234 -20.86 4.82 -0.64
C SER A 234 -21.77 3.99 0.28
N SER A 235 -22.99 3.75 -0.19
CA SER A 235 -23.97 2.95 0.53
C SER A 235 -24.72 2.02 -0.41
N GLY A 236 -24.87 0.78 0.06
CA GLY A 236 -25.51 -0.30 -0.65
C GLY A 236 -27.03 -0.16 -0.74
N LYS A 237 -27.70 -1.20 -1.24
CA LYS A 237 -29.17 -1.23 -1.29
C LYS A 237 -29.76 -1.39 0.12
N LYS A 238 -31.01 -0.96 0.32
CA LYS A 238 -31.73 -1.07 1.61
C LYS A 238 -31.87 -2.49 2.16
N ASN A 239 -31.66 -3.51 1.33
CA ASN A 239 -31.66 -4.92 1.73
C ASN A 239 -30.34 -5.37 2.39
N GLY A 240 -29.40 -4.44 2.64
CA GLY A 240 -28.10 -4.75 3.25
C GLY A 240 -27.03 -5.18 2.25
N SER A 241 -27.33 -5.25 0.95
CA SER A 241 -26.33 -5.61 -0.06
C SER A 241 -25.23 -4.56 -0.13
N TYR A 242 -23.98 -5.00 -0.01
CA TYR A 242 -22.78 -4.18 -0.13
C TYR A 242 -22.69 -3.49 -1.51
N PRO A 243 -22.20 -2.24 -1.62
CA PRO A 243 -22.00 -1.60 -2.92
C PRO A 243 -21.01 -2.39 -3.78
N THR A 244 -21.31 -2.58 -5.05
CA THR A 244 -20.43 -3.29 -5.98
C THR A 244 -20.02 -2.41 -7.14
N TYR A 245 -18.81 -2.66 -7.63
CA TYR A 245 -18.19 -1.97 -8.74
C TYR A 245 -19.06 -2.02 -10.00
N ALA A 246 -19.52 -0.83 -10.41
CA ALA A 246 -20.29 -0.64 -11.62
C ALA A 246 -19.36 -0.46 -12.82
N PHE A 247 -18.96 -1.57 -13.44
CA PHE A 247 -18.19 -1.60 -14.68
C PHE A 247 -19.09 -1.27 -15.90
N ASP A 248 -18.63 -0.41 -16.81
CA ASP A 248 -19.29 -0.12 -18.08
C ASP A 248 -18.78 -1.08 -19.19
N PRO A 249 -19.52 -2.14 -19.54
CA PRO A 249 -19.09 -3.06 -20.60
C PRO A 249 -19.12 -2.43 -21.99
N SER A 250 -19.75 -1.27 -22.15
CA SER A 250 -19.80 -0.55 -23.42
C SER A 250 -18.55 0.28 -23.69
N TYR A 251 -17.64 0.39 -22.72
CA TYR A 251 -16.38 1.15 -22.83
C TYR A 251 -16.58 2.60 -23.29
N LYS A 252 -17.70 3.20 -22.90
CA LYS A 252 -17.98 4.61 -23.20
C LYS A 252 -17.34 5.53 -22.17
N THR A 253 -17.10 5.03 -20.98
CA THR A 253 -16.38 5.73 -19.92
C THR A 253 -14.86 5.71 -20.14
N ASP A 254 -14.18 6.77 -19.70
CA ASP A 254 -12.72 6.85 -19.74
C ASP A 254 -12.10 5.85 -18.75
N LYS A 255 -11.25 4.95 -19.26
CA LYS A 255 -10.61 3.88 -18.51
C LYS A 255 -9.66 4.37 -17.41
N CYS A 256 -9.14 5.59 -17.51
CA CYS A 256 -8.21 6.16 -16.54
C CYS A 256 -8.79 7.38 -15.80
N SER A 257 -10.10 7.58 -15.86
CA SER A 257 -10.80 8.57 -15.05
C SER A 257 -11.35 7.93 -13.78
N VAL A 258 -11.34 8.66 -12.66
CA VAL A 258 -11.93 8.18 -11.40
C VAL A 258 -13.44 7.91 -11.51
N ALA A 259 -14.11 8.58 -12.46
CA ALA A 259 -15.52 8.39 -12.77
C ALA A 259 -15.79 7.27 -13.80
N GLY A 260 -14.74 6.61 -14.32
CA GLY A 260 -14.88 5.57 -15.33
C GLY A 260 -14.47 4.19 -14.82
N ASP A 261 -13.97 3.37 -15.75
CA ASP A 261 -13.60 1.98 -15.49
C ASP A 261 -12.21 1.90 -14.85
N ILE A 262 -12.11 2.33 -13.59
CA ILE A 262 -10.85 2.45 -12.84
C ILE A 262 -10.01 1.17 -12.84
N ALA A 263 -10.63 -0.01 -12.92
CA ALA A 263 -9.92 -1.29 -12.97
C ALA A 263 -9.18 -1.54 -14.28
N ASP A 264 -9.59 -0.91 -15.39
CA ASP A 264 -9.07 -1.17 -16.74
C ASP A 264 -7.96 -0.17 -17.14
N CYS A 265 -7.60 0.78 -16.27
CA CYS A 265 -6.51 1.71 -16.54
C CYS A 265 -5.17 0.96 -16.63
N LYS A 266 -4.61 0.87 -17.86
CA LYS A 266 -3.28 0.30 -18.16
C LYS A 266 -3.06 -1.14 -17.71
N THR A 267 -4.09 -1.98 -17.67
CA THR A 267 -3.94 -3.42 -17.40
C THR A 267 -3.46 -4.17 -18.65
N GLU A 268 -2.15 -4.14 -18.92
CA GLU A 268 -1.56 -5.11 -19.85
C GLU A 268 -1.40 -6.46 -19.13
N GLY A 269 -2.35 -7.39 -19.32
CA GLY A 269 -2.10 -8.81 -19.08
C GLY A 269 -2.65 -9.47 -17.80
N TYR A 270 -3.36 -8.77 -16.92
CA TYR A 270 -3.88 -9.36 -15.65
C TYR A 270 -5.38 -9.67 -15.68
N PRO A 271 -5.87 -10.66 -14.89
CA PRO A 271 -7.30 -10.96 -14.81
C PRO A 271 -8.06 -9.71 -14.32
N ARG A 272 -9.04 -9.30 -15.11
CA ARG A 272 -9.81 -8.07 -14.85
C ARG A 272 -10.57 -8.19 -13.54
N ARG A 273 -10.52 -7.14 -12.70
CA ARG A 273 -11.50 -6.98 -11.61
C ARG A 273 -12.87 -6.78 -12.25
N GLY A 274 -13.63 -7.88 -12.31
CA GLY A 274 -14.89 -7.94 -13.04
C GLY A 274 -16.02 -7.19 -12.33
N VAL A 275 -17.15 -7.11 -13.04
CA VAL A 275 -18.46 -6.70 -12.52
C VAL A 275 -18.71 -7.35 -11.15
N ASP A 276 -19.40 -6.64 -10.27
CA ASP A 276 -19.82 -7.09 -8.93
C ASP A 276 -18.70 -7.25 -7.89
N THR A 277 -17.48 -6.75 -8.15
CA THR A 277 -16.46 -6.66 -7.09
C THR A 277 -16.95 -5.72 -5.99
N PRO A 278 -16.99 -6.12 -4.71
CA PRO A 278 -17.39 -5.22 -3.63
C PRO A 278 -16.48 -3.99 -3.60
N GLU A 279 -17.08 -2.80 -3.49
CA GLU A 279 -16.39 -1.52 -3.62
C GLU A 279 -16.85 -0.53 -2.54
N THR A 280 -15.87 0.12 -1.89
CA THR A 280 -16.08 1.30 -1.05
C THR A 280 -15.66 2.53 -1.83
N GLN A 281 -16.51 3.55 -1.85
CA GLN A 281 -16.19 4.84 -2.47
C GLN A 281 -16.27 5.91 -1.41
N MET A 282 -15.30 6.83 -1.41
CA MET A 282 -15.24 7.93 -0.46
C MET A 282 -14.90 9.23 -1.17
N ILE A 283 -15.46 10.33 -0.67
CA ILE A 283 -14.95 11.67 -0.96
C ILE A 283 -14.49 12.25 0.36
N VAL A 284 -13.20 12.57 0.43
CA VAL A 284 -12.56 13.13 1.60
C VAL A 284 -11.96 14.48 1.25
N ASN A 285 -12.14 15.44 2.15
CA ASN A 285 -11.44 16.71 2.08
C ASN A 285 -10.06 16.54 2.74
N VAL A 286 -9.03 16.90 1.99
CA VAL A 286 -7.64 16.89 2.43
C VAL A 286 -7.19 18.34 2.57
N GLU A 287 -6.80 18.75 3.77
CA GLU A 287 -6.12 20.02 3.99
C GLU A 287 -4.61 19.83 3.76
N HIS A 288 -4.01 20.69 2.93
CA HIS A 288 -2.58 20.66 2.57
C HIS A 288 -2.06 22.07 2.29
N ALA A 289 -0.76 22.27 2.40
CA ALA A 289 -0.15 23.54 2.05
C ALA A 289 0.09 23.65 0.53
N ASN A 290 -0.30 24.76 -0.07
CA ASN A 290 0.01 25.03 -1.48
C ASN A 290 1.52 25.32 -1.68
N SER A 291 1.95 25.63 -2.90
CA SER A 291 3.36 25.93 -3.22
C SER A 291 3.93 27.17 -2.51
N LYS A 292 3.10 28.00 -1.88
CA LYS A 292 3.49 29.16 -1.08
C LYS A 292 3.46 28.90 0.43
N GLY A 293 3.10 27.68 0.85
CA GLY A 293 2.92 27.34 2.27
C GLY A 293 1.56 27.75 2.85
N GLU A 294 0.62 28.23 2.04
CA GLU A 294 -0.71 28.61 2.51
C GLU A 294 -1.61 27.37 2.58
N LEU A 295 -2.32 27.19 3.70
CA LEU A 295 -3.27 26.09 3.85
C LEU A 295 -4.43 26.24 2.85
N THR A 296 -4.70 25.15 2.15
CA THR A 296 -5.81 25.00 1.21
C THR A 296 -6.41 23.62 1.40
N SER A 297 -7.62 23.39 0.88
CA SER A 297 -8.22 22.06 0.87
C SER A 297 -8.51 21.55 -0.53
N THR A 298 -8.50 20.23 -0.68
CA THR A 298 -8.84 19.54 -1.92
C THR A 298 -9.75 18.36 -1.59
N ASP A 299 -10.90 18.28 -2.25
CA ASP A 299 -11.71 17.06 -2.24
C ASP A 299 -11.07 16.00 -3.13
N VAL A 300 -10.82 14.83 -2.53
CA VAL A 300 -10.24 13.66 -3.19
C VAL A 300 -11.27 12.54 -3.20
N VAL A 301 -11.45 11.94 -4.36
CA VAL A 301 -12.25 10.75 -4.58
C VAL A 301 -11.36 9.52 -4.43
N ALA A 302 -11.75 8.60 -3.57
CA ALA A 302 -11.11 7.31 -3.39
C ALA A 302 -12.12 6.19 -3.66
N ARG A 303 -11.68 5.15 -4.36
CA ARG A 303 -12.47 3.97 -4.73
C ARG A 303 -11.63 2.74 -4.44
N ALA A 304 -12.04 1.97 -3.43
CA ALA A 304 -11.33 0.79 -2.96
C ALA A 304 -12.13 -0.47 -3.24
N PHE A 305 -11.45 -1.49 -3.78
CA PHE A 305 -12.00 -2.82 -3.91
C PHE A 305 -11.78 -3.62 -2.63
N THR A 306 -12.75 -4.44 -2.24
CA THR A 306 -12.56 -5.42 -1.18
C THR A 306 -12.06 -6.73 -1.77
N ASP A 307 -10.89 -7.16 -1.31
CA ASP A 307 -10.39 -8.51 -1.54
C ASP A 307 -10.64 -9.34 -0.27
N GLY A 308 -11.34 -10.46 -0.41
CA GLY A 308 -11.70 -11.34 0.71
C GLY A 308 -11.22 -12.77 0.51
N ALA A 309 -11.09 -13.51 1.61
CA ALA A 309 -10.79 -14.93 1.62
C ALA A 309 -11.44 -15.61 2.83
N LEU A 310 -11.82 -16.88 2.65
CA LEU A 310 -12.24 -17.73 3.77
C LEU A 310 -11.02 -18.09 4.65
N PRO A 311 -11.22 -18.51 5.91
CA PRO A 311 -10.12 -18.85 6.81
C PRO A 311 -9.14 -19.91 6.24
N GLU A 312 -9.65 -20.84 5.43
CA GLU A 312 -8.84 -21.87 4.75
C GLU A 312 -7.98 -21.33 3.59
N ASP A 313 -8.28 -20.14 3.07
CA ASP A 313 -7.70 -19.57 1.84
C ASP A 313 -6.97 -18.23 2.09
N VAL A 314 -6.64 -17.89 3.34
CA VAL A 314 -6.05 -16.57 3.70
C VAL A 314 -4.75 -16.23 2.97
N SER A 315 -4.00 -17.24 2.53
CA SER A 315 -2.79 -17.05 1.71
C SER A 315 -3.08 -16.35 0.38
N ASP A 316 -4.31 -16.42 -0.14
CA ASP A 316 -4.72 -15.76 -1.38
C ASP A 316 -4.74 -14.23 -1.27
N LEU A 317 -4.60 -13.68 -0.05
CA LEU A 317 -4.54 -12.24 0.23
C LEU A 317 -3.10 -11.70 0.30
N ASP A 318 -2.09 -12.57 0.35
CA ASP A 318 -0.68 -12.18 0.31
C ASP A 318 -0.19 -11.98 -1.13
N LYS A 319 -0.56 -10.85 -1.72
CA LYS A 319 -0.34 -10.58 -3.14
C LYS A 319 -0.36 -9.08 -3.45
N PRO A 320 0.09 -8.67 -4.65
CA PRO A 320 -0.04 -7.29 -5.07
C PRO A 320 -1.48 -6.94 -5.45
N GLY A 321 -1.82 -5.65 -5.36
CA GLY A 321 -3.16 -5.13 -5.61
C GLY A 321 -3.67 -5.32 -7.04
N PHE A 322 -2.78 -5.49 -8.02
CA PHE A 322 -3.18 -5.79 -9.40
C PHE A 322 -3.73 -7.20 -9.58
N GLU A 323 -3.43 -8.13 -8.67
CA GLU A 323 -4.00 -9.47 -8.68
C GLU A 323 -5.28 -9.51 -7.85
N PRO A 324 -6.46 -9.76 -8.45
CA PRO A 324 -7.70 -9.86 -7.70
C PRO A 324 -7.73 -11.11 -6.81
N ALA A 325 -8.47 -11.06 -5.70
CA ALA A 325 -8.82 -12.27 -4.94
C ALA A 325 -9.87 -13.12 -5.62
N ASN A 326 -9.81 -14.41 -5.31
CA ASN A 326 -10.90 -15.33 -5.59
C ASN A 326 -12.18 -14.73 -5.01
N LYS A 327 -13.27 -14.70 -5.78
CA LYS A 327 -14.56 -14.15 -5.33
C LYS A 327 -15.46 -15.21 -4.67
N VAL A 328 -15.03 -16.47 -4.59
CA VAL A 328 -15.80 -17.58 -4.00
C VAL A 328 -16.25 -17.29 -2.57
N TRP A 329 -15.50 -16.46 -1.81
CA TRP A 329 -15.94 -16.02 -0.49
C TRP A 329 -17.28 -15.27 -0.55
N TYR A 330 -17.50 -14.43 -1.58
CA TYR A 330 -18.70 -13.60 -1.71
C TYR A 330 -19.94 -14.38 -2.17
N ASP A 331 -19.78 -15.64 -2.58
CA ASP A 331 -20.88 -16.56 -2.86
C ASP A 331 -21.63 -16.93 -1.57
N ASN A 332 -22.49 -17.97 -1.62
CA ASN A 332 -23.50 -18.21 -0.59
C ASN A 332 -22.99 -18.34 0.86
N ARG A 333 -21.71 -18.65 1.08
CA ARG A 333 -21.12 -18.85 2.42
C ARG A 333 -21.01 -17.56 3.22
N PHE A 334 -20.52 -16.48 2.63
CA PHE A 334 -20.48 -15.19 3.30
C PHE A 334 -21.80 -14.43 3.17
N SER A 335 -22.36 -14.39 1.95
CA SER A 335 -23.57 -13.61 1.65
C SER A 335 -24.84 -14.16 2.32
N PHE A 336 -24.89 -15.46 2.62
CA PHE A 336 -26.06 -16.09 3.28
C PHE A 336 -25.71 -17.00 4.46
N GLY A 337 -24.43 -17.37 4.67
CA GLY A 337 -24.01 -18.39 5.63
C GLY A 337 -23.48 -17.87 6.97
N ASN A 338 -23.49 -16.55 7.22
CA ASN A 338 -22.95 -15.91 8.43
C ASN A 338 -21.48 -16.29 8.73
N GLU A 339 -20.72 -16.74 7.73
CA GLU A 339 -19.31 -17.08 7.92
C GLU A 339 -18.46 -15.82 8.08
N GLU A 340 -17.41 -15.93 8.90
CA GLU A 340 -16.37 -14.91 9.00
C GLU A 340 -15.37 -15.07 7.85
N ILE A 341 -14.87 -13.94 7.34
CA ILE A 341 -13.83 -13.89 6.32
C ILE A 341 -12.67 -13.03 6.79
N PHE A 342 -11.55 -13.14 6.08
CA PHE A 342 -10.47 -12.16 6.12
C PHE A 342 -10.58 -11.26 4.90
N ALA A 343 -10.30 -9.97 5.07
CA ALA A 343 -10.45 -8.97 4.02
C ALA A 343 -9.33 -7.93 4.03
N THR A 344 -9.11 -7.32 2.87
CA THR A 344 -8.24 -6.15 2.67
C THR A 344 -8.94 -5.14 1.75
N ALA A 345 -8.54 -3.87 1.87
CA ALA A 345 -8.98 -2.80 0.97
C ALA A 345 -7.86 -2.43 0.00
N THR A 346 -8.13 -2.52 -1.30
CA THR A 346 -7.18 -2.23 -2.37
C THR A 346 -7.66 -0.99 -3.13
N LEU A 347 -6.94 0.13 -3.05
CA LEU A 347 -7.29 1.36 -3.79
C LEU A 347 -7.14 1.14 -5.30
N GLY A 348 -8.27 1.19 -6.02
CA GLY A 348 -8.35 1.09 -7.47
C GLY A 348 -8.57 2.42 -8.18
N GLY A 349 -9.20 3.37 -7.49
CA GLY A 349 -9.34 4.75 -7.95
C GLY A 349 -8.93 5.75 -6.88
N PHE A 350 -8.15 6.76 -7.28
CA PHE A 350 -7.73 7.85 -6.41
C PHE A 350 -7.50 9.08 -7.29
N SER A 351 -8.18 10.19 -7.03
CA SER A 351 -8.01 11.44 -7.79
C SER A 351 -8.60 12.62 -7.04
N LYS A 352 -8.05 13.82 -7.27
CA LYS A 352 -8.77 15.07 -7.00
C LYS A 352 -10.14 15.06 -7.71
N LEU A 353 -11.18 15.52 -7.02
CA LEU A 353 -12.47 15.83 -7.62
C LEU A 353 -12.34 17.10 -8.47
N THR A 354 -12.72 17.02 -9.75
CA THR A 354 -12.63 18.12 -10.71
C THR A 354 -14.01 18.49 -11.23
N LYS A 355 -14.16 19.63 -11.89
CA LYS A 355 -15.43 19.96 -12.58
C LYS A 355 -15.86 18.89 -13.58
N GLU A 356 -14.91 18.20 -14.20
CA GLU A 356 -15.23 17.15 -15.18
C GLU A 356 -15.85 15.90 -14.54
N SER A 357 -15.42 15.53 -13.33
CA SER A 357 -15.99 14.39 -12.61
C SER A 357 -17.16 14.77 -11.70
N PHE A 358 -17.30 16.04 -11.32
CA PHE A 358 -18.34 16.51 -10.41
C PHE A 358 -19.77 16.24 -10.89
N ASP A 359 -20.02 16.38 -12.19
CA ASP A 359 -21.36 16.19 -12.79
C ASP A 359 -21.53 14.77 -13.39
N LYS A 360 -20.55 13.85 -13.22
CA LYS A 360 -20.62 12.49 -13.75
C LYS A 360 -21.21 11.53 -12.71
N GLU A 361 -22.14 10.68 -13.14
CA GLU A 361 -22.73 9.63 -12.31
C GLU A 361 -21.76 8.45 -12.15
N PHE A 362 -21.16 8.30 -10.96
CA PHE A 362 -20.30 7.14 -10.65
C PHE A 362 -20.30 6.75 -9.16
N LEU A 363 -20.85 7.59 -8.29
CA LEU A 363 -20.95 7.31 -6.86
C LEU A 363 -22.17 6.44 -6.56
N ILE A 364 -22.07 5.55 -5.57
CA ILE A 364 -23.16 4.65 -5.19
C ILE A 364 -23.80 5.12 -3.89
N GLN A 365 -25.03 5.62 -3.96
CA GLN A 365 -25.82 6.03 -2.80
C GLN A 365 -27.13 5.24 -2.76
N ASN A 366 -27.37 4.55 -1.65
CA ASN A 366 -28.55 3.68 -1.48
C ASN A 366 -28.71 2.66 -2.64
N GLY A 367 -27.60 2.18 -3.20
CA GLY A 367 -27.56 1.26 -4.33
C GLY A 367 -27.93 1.87 -5.69
N LYS A 368 -27.98 3.20 -5.81
CA LYS A 368 -28.16 3.93 -7.07
C LYS A 368 -26.88 4.67 -7.43
N ILE A 369 -26.59 4.75 -8.72
CA ILE A 369 -25.51 5.58 -9.24
C ILE A 369 -25.98 7.04 -9.22
N VAL A 370 -25.19 7.93 -8.64
CA VAL A 370 -25.44 9.37 -8.51
C VAL A 370 -24.19 10.16 -8.87
N ALA A 371 -24.35 11.43 -9.23
CA ALA A 371 -23.23 12.34 -9.41
C ALA A 371 -22.81 12.98 -8.08
N PRO A 372 -21.53 13.36 -7.90
CA PRO A 372 -21.11 14.19 -6.77
C PRO A 372 -21.96 15.47 -6.61
N SER A 373 -22.40 16.07 -7.72
CA SER A 373 -23.29 17.24 -7.74
C SER A 373 -24.66 17.04 -7.09
N ASP A 374 -25.10 15.79 -6.94
CA ASP A 374 -26.38 15.45 -6.32
C ASP A 374 -26.29 15.33 -4.79
N ILE A 375 -25.09 15.41 -4.22
CA ILE A 375 -24.82 15.24 -2.78
C ILE A 375 -24.58 16.62 -2.16
N PRO A 376 -25.47 17.09 -1.26
CA PRO A 376 -25.41 18.44 -0.70
C PRO A 376 -24.10 18.78 0.04
N GLU A 377 -23.45 17.78 0.62
CA GLU A 377 -22.22 17.94 1.40
C GLU A 377 -20.96 18.11 0.52
N ILE A 378 -21.07 17.93 -0.80
CA ILE A 378 -19.95 18.04 -1.74
C ILE A 378 -20.04 19.36 -2.48
N ASP A 379 -19.08 20.23 -2.22
CA ASP A 379 -18.98 21.52 -2.88
C ASP A 379 -18.49 21.37 -4.32
N LYS A 380 -18.97 22.25 -5.20
CA LYS A 380 -18.48 22.31 -6.57
C LYS A 380 -16.98 22.68 -6.56
N PRO A 381 -16.12 21.88 -7.22
CA PRO A 381 -14.70 22.19 -7.31
C PRO A 381 -14.47 23.54 -8.01
N GLU A 382 -13.59 24.37 -7.45
CA GLU A 382 -13.29 25.69 -8.00
C GLU A 382 -12.60 25.64 -9.37
N ASN A 383 -11.97 24.50 -9.72
CA ASN A 383 -11.21 24.31 -10.97
C ASN A 383 -11.70 23.16 -11.83
#